data_AF-A0A845ZR49-F1
#
_entry.id   AF-A0A845ZR49-F1
#
_cell.length_a   1.000
_cell.length_b   1.000
_cell.length_c   1.000
_cell.angle_alpha   90.00
_cell.angle_beta   90.00
_cell.angle_gamma   90.00
#
_symmetry.space_group_name_H-M   'P 1'
#
loop_
_entity.id
_entity.type
_entity.pdbx_description
1 polymer ?
#
loop_
_entity_poly.entity_id
_entity_poly.type
_entity_poly.pdbx_seq_one_letter_code
_entity_poly.pdbx_strand_id
1 'polypeptide(L)'
;IPNVVNLTEAKRIAEFVCSVYEKVLEIYQEQSPNPSLMAAIRLGETINFFTDFSSPWTMVALELPAIEKLATSLEPVLRQLRQQHISAKDRRAIGFVTTQFHFSTQLVLNRLTLPEQILLSPYFKFVEEQVSIPWQRICNAAALHDFNSPTLALVEQLLPVSQDIAQTVYQRTEELHSGHFSRRGGLDDPGIKASTIRDLEMFQGYLWLCALEGNMTSIEQELLPLCLLVFPSVDVSWKLAEKMLQLLVDELNARIESDQMYLLLPYTKGLLELFSDLEQKAL
;
A
#
# COMPACT_ATOMS: atom_id res chain seq x y z
N ILE A 1 -13.04 15.31 -23.73
CA ILE A 1 -12.57 14.87 -22.38
C ILE A 1 -13.64 15.31 -21.38
N PRO A 2 -14.62 14.46 -21.05
CA PRO A 2 -15.68 14.87 -20.13
C PRO A 2 -15.13 14.85 -18.70
N ASN A 3 -15.18 16.02 -18.03
CA ASN A 3 -14.93 16.29 -16.59
C ASN A 3 -14.58 15.05 -15.73
N VAL A 4 -13.30 14.66 -15.74
CA VAL A 4 -12.81 13.46 -15.04
C VAL A 4 -12.56 13.73 -13.55
N VAL A 5 -12.33 14.99 -13.15
CA VAL A 5 -12.21 15.40 -11.73
C VAL A 5 -12.75 16.83 -11.59
N ASN A 6 -13.53 17.11 -10.55
CA ASN A 6 -13.92 18.47 -10.21
C ASN A 6 -12.65 19.27 -9.87
N LEU A 7 -12.32 20.32 -10.63
CA LEU A 7 -11.10 21.11 -10.43
C LEU A 7 -10.98 21.67 -9.01
N THR A 8 -12.11 21.97 -8.36
CA THR A 8 -12.15 22.43 -6.97
C THR A 8 -11.75 21.32 -6.00
N GLU A 9 -12.15 20.08 -6.30
CA GLU A 9 -11.82 18.89 -5.53
C GLU A 9 -10.36 18.49 -5.74
N ALA A 10 -9.87 18.51 -6.98
CA ALA A 10 -8.46 18.28 -7.29
C ALA A 10 -7.54 19.28 -6.57
N LYS A 11 -7.91 20.56 -6.55
CA LYS A 11 -7.14 21.59 -5.84
C LYS A 11 -7.11 21.36 -4.33
N ARG A 12 -8.25 21.00 -3.72
CA ARG A 12 -8.32 20.67 -2.30
C ARG A 12 -7.47 19.45 -1.96
N ILE A 13 -7.48 18.42 -2.80
CA ILE A 13 -6.65 17.23 -2.63
C ILE A 13 -5.16 17.61 -2.71
N ALA A 14 -4.77 18.45 -3.67
CA ALA A 14 -3.38 18.90 -3.78
C ALA A 14 -2.92 19.73 -2.57
N GLU A 15 -3.73 20.69 -2.11
CA GLU A 15 -3.45 21.48 -0.90
C GLU A 15 -3.29 20.59 0.34
N PHE A 16 -4.11 19.55 0.45
CA PHE A 16 -4.00 18.57 1.51
C PHE A 16 -2.73 17.72 1.42
N VAL A 17 -2.42 17.20 0.22
CA VAL A 17 -1.20 16.41 0.00
C VAL A 17 0.02 17.23 0.42
N CYS A 18 0.06 18.52 0.06
CA CYS A 18 1.10 19.44 0.52
C CYS A 18 1.17 19.54 2.05
N SER A 19 0.05 19.72 2.75
CA SER A 19 0.07 19.87 4.22
C SER A 19 0.56 18.61 4.94
N VAL A 20 0.28 17.42 4.38
CA VAL A 20 0.83 16.16 4.90
C VAL A 20 2.35 16.12 4.73
N TYR A 21 2.88 16.46 3.56
CA TYR A 21 4.33 16.50 3.35
C TYR A 21 5.01 17.56 4.22
N GLU A 22 4.43 18.75 4.37
CA GLU A 22 4.92 19.77 5.29
C GLU A 22 5.01 19.21 6.71
N LYS A 23 3.97 18.50 7.17
CA LYS A 23 3.96 17.91 8.50
C LYS A 23 5.01 16.81 8.69
N VAL A 24 5.21 15.97 7.67
CA VAL A 24 6.29 14.97 7.65
C VAL A 24 7.65 15.64 7.80
N LEU A 25 7.90 16.71 7.04
CA LEU A 25 9.17 17.42 7.06
C LEU A 25 9.41 18.12 8.41
N GLU A 26 8.39 18.70 9.04
CA GLU A 26 8.49 19.24 10.40
C GLU A 26 8.96 18.16 11.40
N ILE A 27 8.32 16.99 11.37
CA ILE A 27 8.64 15.88 12.28
C ILE A 27 10.06 15.37 12.03
N TYR A 28 10.47 15.28 10.77
CA TYR A 28 11.83 14.90 10.40
C TYR A 28 12.86 15.91 10.89
N GLN A 29 12.60 17.23 10.74
CA GLN A 29 13.51 18.29 11.18
C GLN A 29 13.70 18.34 12.71
N GLU A 30 12.70 17.90 13.47
CA GLU A 30 12.80 17.76 14.93
C GLU A 30 13.71 16.58 15.35
N GLN A 31 14.11 15.71 14.42
CA GLN A 31 14.91 14.53 14.68
C GLN A 31 16.37 14.75 14.21
N SER A 32 17.32 14.40 15.07
CA SER A 32 18.73 14.37 14.67
C SER A 32 19.03 13.04 13.98
N PRO A 33 19.62 13.02 12.77
CA PRO A 33 19.95 11.77 12.08
C PRO A 33 20.87 10.90 12.94
N ASN A 34 20.56 9.61 13.08
CA ASN A 34 21.37 8.68 13.86
C ASN A 34 22.82 8.64 13.28
N PRO A 35 23.86 8.83 14.10
CA PRO A 35 25.26 8.80 13.65
C PRO A 35 25.65 7.51 12.91
N SER A 36 25.03 6.38 13.26
CA SER A 36 25.24 5.07 12.64
C SER A 36 24.67 5.00 11.23
N LEU A 37 23.50 5.61 11.01
CA LEU A 37 22.88 5.74 9.68
C LEU A 37 23.73 6.66 8.78
N MET A 38 24.21 7.77 9.34
CA MET A 38 25.11 8.69 8.62
C MET A 38 26.45 8.04 8.24
N ALA A 39 26.92 7.06 9.01
CA ALA A 39 28.10 6.28 8.67
C ALA A 39 27.83 5.27 7.54
N ALA A 40 26.67 4.59 7.55
CA ALA A 40 26.25 3.65 6.50
C ALA A 40 26.05 4.35 5.14
N ILE A 41 25.40 5.52 5.12
CA ILE A 41 25.20 6.31 3.90
C ILE A 41 26.53 6.72 3.24
N ARG A 42 27.57 6.98 4.04
CA ARG A 42 28.91 7.34 3.54
C ARG A 42 29.65 6.18 2.86
N LEU A 43 29.24 4.94 3.11
CA LEU A 43 29.86 3.74 2.51
C LEU A 43 29.31 3.42 1.11
N GLY A 44 28.30 4.16 0.62
CA GLY A 44 27.91 4.15 -0.79
C GLY A 44 27.11 2.93 -1.25
N GLU A 45 26.46 2.20 -0.33
CA GLU A 45 25.52 1.15 -0.70
C GLU A 45 24.25 1.80 -1.32
N THR A 46 23.97 1.49 -2.58
CA THR A 46 22.69 1.82 -3.24
C THR A 46 21.59 0.97 -2.61
N ILE A 47 21.00 1.45 -1.53
CA ILE A 47 19.86 0.80 -0.89
C ILE A 47 18.58 1.31 -1.55
N ASN A 48 17.75 0.39 -2.05
CA ASN A 48 16.42 0.74 -2.55
C ASN A 48 15.41 0.61 -1.40
N PHE A 49 15.19 1.72 -0.69
CA PHE A 49 14.37 1.74 0.54
C PHE A 49 12.88 1.43 0.33
N PHE A 50 12.36 1.48 -0.91
CA PHE A 50 11.00 1.02 -1.17
C PHE A 50 10.87 -0.51 -1.07
N THR A 51 11.94 -1.23 -1.41
CA THR A 51 11.98 -2.70 -1.37
C THR A 51 12.64 -3.24 -0.10
N ASP A 52 13.63 -2.55 0.45
CA ASP A 52 14.51 -3.09 1.51
C ASP A 52 14.12 -2.65 2.93
N PHE A 53 12.96 -2.01 3.08
CA PHE A 53 12.47 -1.45 4.35
C PHE A 53 12.37 -2.48 5.49
N SER A 54 12.13 -3.76 5.16
CA SER A 54 12.00 -4.88 6.10
C SER A 54 13.34 -5.40 6.62
N SER A 55 14.47 -4.87 6.12
CA SER A 55 15.75 -5.29 6.65
C SER A 55 15.86 -4.87 8.14
N PRO A 56 16.33 -5.75 9.03
CA PRO A 56 16.48 -5.41 10.45
C PRO A 56 17.35 -4.17 10.69
N TRP A 57 18.26 -3.85 9.76
CA TRP A 57 19.14 -2.70 9.86
C TRP A 57 18.46 -1.37 9.51
N THR A 58 17.51 -1.33 8.57
CA THR A 58 16.75 -0.10 8.24
C THR A 58 15.85 0.34 9.39
N MET A 59 15.18 -0.61 10.07
CA MET A 59 14.35 -0.31 11.23
C MET A 59 15.15 0.16 12.46
N VAL A 60 16.34 -0.41 12.68
CA VAL A 60 17.24 0.01 13.76
C VAL A 60 17.86 1.38 13.45
N ALA A 61 18.18 1.66 12.19
CA ALA A 61 18.81 2.92 11.78
C ALA A 61 17.86 4.13 11.81
N LEU A 62 16.55 3.90 11.65
CA LEU A 62 15.51 4.95 11.68
C LEU A 62 14.91 5.21 13.06
N GLU A 63 15.31 4.44 14.08
CA GLU A 63 14.79 4.50 15.45
C GLU A 63 13.24 4.49 15.49
N LEU A 64 12.66 3.30 15.72
CA LEU A 64 11.22 3.03 15.97
C LEU A 64 10.40 4.15 16.69
N PRO A 65 10.92 4.93 17.66
CA PRO A 65 10.21 6.08 18.25
C PRO A 65 9.76 7.17 17.25
N ALA A 66 10.46 7.33 16.13
CA ALA A 66 10.11 8.30 15.10
C ALA A 66 8.80 7.96 14.39
N ILE A 67 8.54 6.66 14.18
CA ILE A 67 7.37 6.16 13.46
C ILE A 67 6.10 6.29 14.31
N GLU A 68 6.17 6.01 15.61
CA GLU A 68 5.02 6.21 16.51
C GLU A 68 4.60 7.69 16.58
N LYS A 69 5.58 8.59 16.76
CA LYS A 69 5.32 10.04 16.76
C LYS A 69 4.77 10.51 15.41
N LEU A 70 5.29 9.96 14.30
CA LEU A 70 4.80 10.22 12.95
C LEU A 70 3.33 9.77 12.81
N ALA A 71 3.01 8.55 13.22
CA ALA A 71 1.67 7.99 13.18
C ALA A 71 0.69 8.83 13.99
N THR A 72 1.00 9.15 15.25
CA THR A 72 0.14 9.98 16.12
C THR A 72 -0.04 11.39 15.57
N SER A 73 1.00 11.98 14.99
CA SER A 73 0.93 13.36 14.48
C SER A 73 0.17 13.46 13.15
N LEU A 74 0.26 12.43 12.30
CA LEU A 74 -0.43 12.39 11.02
C LEU A 74 -1.88 11.91 11.13
N GLU A 75 -2.21 11.12 12.16
CA GLU A 75 -3.54 10.54 12.33
C GLU A 75 -4.69 11.56 12.21
N PRO A 76 -4.67 12.75 12.85
CA PRO A 76 -5.76 13.71 12.74
C PRO A 76 -5.95 14.21 11.31
N VAL A 77 -4.84 14.47 10.61
CA VAL A 77 -4.81 14.99 9.24
C VAL A 77 -5.34 13.93 8.26
N LEU A 78 -4.87 12.69 8.39
CA LEU A 78 -5.32 11.56 7.58
C LEU A 78 -6.77 11.16 7.87
N ARG A 79 -7.23 11.28 9.11
CA ARG A 79 -8.62 11.04 9.49
C ARG A 79 -9.55 12.08 8.87
N GLN A 80 -9.17 13.36 8.88
CA GLN A 80 -9.92 14.42 8.23
C GLN A 80 -10.04 14.18 6.72
N LEU A 81 -8.95 13.71 6.08
CA LEU A 81 -8.97 13.31 4.69
C LEU A 81 -10.01 12.22 4.45
N ARG A 82 -9.92 11.10 5.17
CA ARG A 82 -10.84 9.99 5.00
C ARG A 82 -12.28 10.40 5.23
N GLN A 83 -12.58 11.23 6.24
CA GLN A 83 -13.94 11.73 6.46
C GLN A 83 -14.47 12.57 5.31
N GLN A 84 -13.63 13.46 4.76
CA GLN A 84 -13.99 14.27 3.59
C GLN A 84 -14.20 13.40 2.34
N HIS A 85 -13.44 12.32 2.21
CA HIS A 85 -13.49 11.39 1.07
C HIS A 85 -14.63 10.37 1.17
N ILE A 86 -14.93 9.83 2.35
CA ILE A 86 -16.12 9.00 2.60
C ILE A 86 -17.41 9.81 2.35
N SER A 87 -17.37 11.11 2.62
CA SER A 87 -18.48 12.03 2.37
C SER A 87 -18.54 12.51 0.90
N ALA A 88 -17.51 12.24 0.10
CA ALA A 88 -17.50 12.60 -1.31
C ALA A 88 -18.41 11.65 -2.09
N LYS A 89 -19.28 12.20 -2.94
CA LYS A 89 -20.17 11.40 -3.79
C LYS A 89 -19.40 10.61 -4.86
N ASP A 90 -18.17 11.02 -5.16
CA ASP A 90 -17.34 10.43 -6.20
C ASP A 90 -16.27 9.52 -5.60
N ARG A 91 -16.53 8.21 -5.64
CA ARG A 91 -15.57 7.20 -5.17
C ARG A 91 -14.26 7.20 -5.97
N ARG A 92 -14.23 7.81 -7.16
CA ARG A 92 -13.01 8.00 -7.96
C ARG A 92 -12.02 8.96 -7.32
N ALA A 93 -12.48 9.83 -6.42
CA ALA A 93 -11.61 10.73 -5.67
C ALA A 93 -10.59 9.97 -4.80
N ILE A 94 -10.93 8.78 -4.29
CA ILE A 94 -10.03 7.94 -3.49
C ILE A 94 -8.83 7.49 -4.34
N GLY A 95 -9.09 7.00 -5.56
CA GLY A 95 -8.02 6.62 -6.48
C GLY A 95 -7.20 7.79 -6.97
N PHE A 96 -7.82 8.96 -7.10
CA PHE A 96 -7.08 10.19 -7.39
C PHE A 96 -6.12 10.55 -6.23
N VAL A 97 -6.54 10.44 -4.97
CA VAL A 97 -5.71 10.78 -3.81
C VAL A 97 -4.49 9.88 -3.69
N THR A 98 -4.68 8.55 -3.73
CA THR A 98 -3.56 7.60 -3.65
C THR A 98 -2.57 7.82 -4.79
N THR A 99 -3.08 8.08 -6.00
CA THR A 99 -2.28 8.43 -7.18
C THR A 99 -1.56 9.77 -7.01
N GLN A 100 -2.20 10.79 -6.43
CA GLN A 100 -1.57 12.08 -6.16
C GLN A 100 -0.44 11.95 -5.14
N PHE A 101 -0.63 11.21 -4.04
CA PHE A 101 0.43 10.94 -3.07
C PHE A 101 1.61 10.22 -3.73
N HIS A 102 1.34 9.14 -4.46
CA HIS A 102 2.39 8.39 -5.15
C HIS A 102 3.23 9.28 -6.09
N PHE A 103 2.59 10.03 -6.99
CA PHE A 103 3.34 10.91 -7.90
C PHE A 103 4.04 12.06 -7.18
N SER A 104 3.44 12.59 -6.12
CA SER A 104 4.05 13.67 -5.33
C SER A 104 5.29 13.19 -4.60
N THR A 105 5.25 12.00 -3.97
CA THR A 105 6.42 11.37 -3.35
C THR A 105 7.53 11.20 -4.37
N GLN A 106 7.23 10.63 -5.54
CA GLN A 106 8.23 10.42 -6.59
C GLN A 106 8.84 11.75 -7.07
N LEU A 107 8.03 12.78 -7.27
CA LEU A 107 8.52 14.11 -7.67
C LEU A 107 9.40 14.76 -6.60
N VAL A 108 9.05 14.61 -5.32
CA VAL A 108 9.85 15.13 -4.20
C VAL A 108 11.17 14.37 -4.11
N LEU A 109 11.14 13.03 -4.05
CA LEU A 109 12.33 12.19 -3.93
C LEU A 109 13.33 12.42 -5.07
N ASN A 110 12.85 12.58 -6.30
CA ASN A 110 13.70 12.86 -7.46
C ASN A 110 14.44 14.21 -7.39
N ARG A 111 14.06 15.12 -6.49
CA ARG A 111 14.73 16.40 -6.26
C ARG A 111 15.69 16.38 -5.07
N LEU A 112 15.70 15.31 -4.29
CA LEU A 112 16.53 15.16 -3.10
C LEU A 112 17.85 14.49 -3.42
N THR A 113 18.88 14.80 -2.63
CA THR A 113 20.15 14.07 -2.66
C THR A 113 19.98 12.64 -2.15
N LEU A 114 20.88 11.74 -2.51
CA LEU A 114 20.81 10.33 -2.08
C LEU A 114 20.68 10.18 -0.54
N PRO A 115 21.47 10.88 0.31
CA PRO A 115 21.29 10.83 1.76
C PRO A 115 19.88 11.28 2.22
N GLU A 116 19.33 12.33 1.61
CA GLU A 116 18.00 12.84 1.95
C GLU A 116 16.90 11.87 1.51
N GLN A 117 17.04 11.25 0.34
CA GLN A 117 16.13 10.19 -0.10
C GLN A 117 16.14 9.02 0.88
N ILE A 118 17.31 8.60 1.33
CA ILE A 118 17.47 7.51 2.31
C ILE A 118 16.74 7.85 3.62
N LEU A 119 16.86 9.08 4.09
CA LEU A 119 16.27 9.53 5.35
C LEU A 119 14.76 9.76 5.26
N LEU A 120 14.26 10.26 4.12
CA LEU A 120 12.85 10.67 3.95
C LEU A 120 11.94 9.60 3.33
N SER A 121 12.47 8.67 2.52
CA SER A 121 11.67 7.62 1.87
C SER A 121 10.81 6.81 2.85
N PRO A 122 11.29 6.42 4.05
CA PRO A 122 10.48 5.76 5.07
C PRO A 122 9.21 6.52 5.47
N TYR A 123 9.32 7.83 5.65
CA TYR A 123 8.21 8.67 6.07
C TYR A 123 7.18 8.82 4.94
N PHE A 124 7.66 8.97 3.70
CA PHE A 124 6.77 9.06 2.54
C PHE A 124 6.10 7.72 2.24
N LYS A 125 6.81 6.60 2.37
CA LYS A 125 6.22 5.25 2.28
C LYS A 125 5.11 5.07 3.33
N PHE A 126 5.38 5.44 4.58
CA PHE A 126 4.37 5.39 5.66
C PHE A 126 3.11 6.19 5.29
N VAL A 127 3.27 7.42 4.79
CA VAL A 127 2.13 8.23 4.33
C VAL A 127 1.36 7.56 3.20
N GLU A 128 2.05 7.04 2.17
CA GLU A 128 1.42 6.34 1.05
C GLU A 128 0.61 5.12 1.51
N GLU A 129 1.13 4.33 2.45
CA GLU A 129 0.43 3.20 3.04
C GLU A 129 -0.79 3.66 3.84
N GLN A 130 -0.66 4.72 4.64
CA GLN A 130 -1.79 5.26 5.41
C GLN A 130 -2.91 5.80 4.52
N VAL A 131 -2.63 6.26 3.30
CA VAL A 131 -3.69 6.73 2.39
C VAL A 131 -4.26 5.62 1.51
N SER A 132 -3.49 4.57 1.22
CA SER A 132 -3.91 3.46 0.35
C SER A 132 -4.57 2.30 1.09
N ILE A 133 -4.15 2.01 2.32
CA ILE A 133 -4.66 0.91 3.15
C ILE A 133 -5.54 1.49 4.26
N PRO A 134 -6.75 0.95 4.51
CA PRO A 134 -7.67 1.46 5.54
C PRO A 134 -7.26 1.07 6.97
N TRP A 135 -6.01 1.32 7.36
CA TRP A 135 -5.42 0.89 8.64
C TRP A 135 -6.25 1.20 9.88
N GLN A 136 -6.83 2.40 9.96
CA GLN A 136 -7.65 2.77 11.12
C GLN A 136 -8.92 1.90 11.21
N ARG A 137 -9.52 1.54 10.08
CA ARG A 137 -10.69 0.68 10.04
C ARG A 137 -10.32 -0.76 10.37
N ILE A 138 -9.14 -1.21 9.93
CA ILE A 138 -8.56 -2.50 10.32
C ILE A 138 -8.38 -2.54 11.84
N CYS A 139 -7.74 -1.52 12.44
CA CYS A 139 -7.57 -1.45 13.90
C CYS A 139 -8.90 -1.39 14.64
N ASN A 140 -9.87 -0.60 14.16
CA ASN A 140 -11.20 -0.52 14.76
C ASN A 140 -11.94 -1.85 14.66
N ALA A 141 -11.88 -2.54 13.52
CA ALA A 141 -12.49 -3.84 13.33
C ALA A 141 -11.83 -4.88 14.25
N ALA A 142 -10.49 -4.92 14.30
CA ALA A 142 -9.73 -5.78 15.20
C ALA A 142 -10.12 -5.57 16.68
N ALA A 143 -10.31 -4.32 17.11
CA ALA A 143 -10.73 -4.00 18.48
C ALA A 143 -12.14 -4.49 18.86
N LEU A 144 -12.96 -4.90 17.88
CA LEU A 144 -14.28 -5.50 18.12
C LEU A 144 -14.22 -7.02 18.35
N HIS A 145 -13.08 -7.66 18.08
CA HIS A 145 -12.89 -9.08 18.31
C HIS A 145 -12.51 -9.36 19.76
N ASP A 146 -12.99 -10.49 20.28
CA ASP A 146 -12.50 -11.03 21.55
C ASP A 146 -11.00 -11.40 21.42
N PHE A 147 -10.27 -11.30 22.54
CA PHE A 147 -8.85 -11.65 22.61
C PHE A 147 -8.53 -13.08 22.11
N ASN A 148 -9.47 -14.02 22.25
CA ASN A 148 -9.31 -15.41 21.79
C ASN A 148 -9.91 -15.65 20.39
N SER A 149 -10.21 -14.60 19.62
CA SER A 149 -10.80 -14.75 18.30
C SER A 149 -9.80 -15.40 17.34
N PRO A 150 -10.14 -16.54 16.71
CA PRO A 150 -9.23 -17.20 15.78
C PRO A 150 -8.95 -16.35 14.54
N THR A 151 -9.92 -15.53 14.10
CA THR A 151 -9.73 -14.59 13.00
C THR A 151 -8.73 -13.50 13.35
N LEU A 152 -8.81 -12.94 14.56
CA LEU A 152 -7.87 -11.91 15.02
C LEU A 152 -6.45 -12.49 15.10
N ALA A 153 -6.28 -13.65 15.73
CA ALA A 153 -5.00 -14.33 15.83
C ALA A 153 -4.37 -14.61 14.45
N LEU A 154 -5.19 -15.03 13.48
CA LEU A 154 -4.72 -15.25 12.11
C LEU A 154 -4.24 -13.95 11.44
N VAL A 155 -4.97 -12.85 11.60
CA VAL A 155 -4.56 -11.55 11.07
C VAL A 155 -3.28 -11.07 11.75
N GLU A 156 -3.16 -11.21 13.07
CA GLU A 156 -1.95 -10.86 13.83
C GLU A 156 -0.72 -11.68 13.40
N GLN A 157 -0.92 -12.94 12.99
CA GLN A 157 0.14 -13.79 12.45
C GLN A 157 0.61 -13.34 11.06
N LEU A 158 -0.32 -12.96 10.18
CA LEU A 158 -0.01 -12.66 8.78
C LEU A 158 0.42 -11.20 8.56
N LEU A 159 -0.03 -10.28 9.41
CA LEU A 159 0.28 -8.86 9.28
C LEU A 159 1.79 -8.57 9.22
N PRO A 160 2.65 -9.09 10.13
CA PRO A 160 4.08 -8.78 10.14
C PRO A 160 4.84 -9.31 8.92
N VAL A 161 4.29 -10.31 8.23
CA VAL A 161 4.91 -10.95 7.06
C VAL A 161 4.29 -10.51 5.72
N SER A 162 3.40 -9.50 5.74
CA SER A 162 2.70 -9.03 4.53
C SER A 162 3.64 -8.55 3.43
N GLN A 163 4.74 -7.87 3.80
CA GLN A 163 5.75 -7.42 2.86
C GLN A 163 6.47 -8.60 2.21
N ASP A 164 6.87 -9.60 3.00
CA ASP A 164 7.57 -10.80 2.51
C ASP A 164 6.66 -11.61 1.56
N ILE A 165 5.37 -11.68 1.86
CA ILE A 165 4.36 -12.28 0.97
C ILE A 165 4.31 -11.52 -0.36
N ALA A 166 4.19 -10.18 -0.31
CA ALA A 166 4.14 -9.35 -1.51
C ALA A 166 5.40 -9.48 -2.38
N GLN A 167 6.58 -9.50 -1.77
CA GLN A 167 7.84 -9.71 -2.46
C GLN A 167 7.93 -11.08 -3.12
N THR A 168 7.53 -12.14 -2.42
CA THR A 168 7.52 -13.52 -2.93
C THR A 168 6.59 -13.65 -4.13
N VAL A 169 5.39 -13.06 -4.04
CA VAL A 169 4.40 -13.06 -5.13
C VAL A 169 4.92 -12.28 -6.34
N TYR A 170 5.52 -11.12 -6.13
CA TYR A 170 6.14 -10.34 -7.20
C TYR A 170 7.27 -11.12 -7.89
N GLN A 171 8.20 -11.73 -7.14
CA GLN A 171 9.29 -12.53 -7.70
C GLN A 171 8.77 -13.69 -8.55
N ARG A 172 7.77 -14.44 -8.06
CA ARG A 172 7.14 -15.51 -8.85
C ARG A 172 6.45 -14.97 -10.10
N THR A 173 5.85 -13.79 -10.02
CA THR A 173 5.23 -13.14 -11.19
C THR A 173 6.29 -12.76 -12.21
N GLU A 174 7.40 -12.18 -11.78
CA GLU A 174 8.54 -11.82 -12.63
C GLU A 174 9.14 -13.06 -13.32
N GLU A 175 9.36 -14.16 -12.58
CA GLU A 175 9.86 -15.42 -13.10
C GLU A 175 8.93 -16.04 -14.15
N LEU A 176 7.62 -16.06 -13.89
CA LEU A 176 6.61 -16.60 -14.81
C LEU A 176 6.42 -15.74 -16.07
N HIS A 177 6.82 -14.47 -16.01
CA HIS A 177 6.63 -13.48 -17.06
C HIS A 177 7.95 -12.88 -17.55
N SER A 178 9.06 -13.61 -17.45
CA SER A 178 10.36 -13.18 -17.97
C SER A 178 10.24 -12.87 -19.48
N GLY A 179 10.05 -11.59 -19.83
CA GLY A 179 9.75 -11.12 -21.19
C GLY A 179 8.47 -10.27 -21.36
N HIS A 180 7.68 -10.01 -20.31
CA HIS A 180 6.52 -9.10 -20.36
C HIS A 180 6.96 -7.63 -20.22
N PHE A 181 6.56 -6.78 -21.17
CA PHE A 181 6.84 -5.34 -21.20
C PHE A 181 5.53 -4.54 -21.17
N SER A 182 5.40 -3.61 -20.23
CA SER A 182 4.36 -2.57 -20.20
C SER A 182 4.89 -1.25 -20.79
N ARG A 183 4.03 -0.22 -20.96
CA ARG A 183 4.50 1.13 -21.36
C ARG A 183 5.46 1.80 -20.37
N ARG A 184 5.53 1.31 -19.13
CA ARG A 184 6.44 1.84 -18.09
C ARG A 184 7.77 1.07 -18.01
N GLY A 185 7.94 -0.03 -18.76
CA GLY A 185 9.10 -0.91 -18.68
C GLY A 185 8.71 -2.39 -18.55
N GLY A 186 9.71 -3.28 -18.49
CA GLY A 186 9.50 -4.67 -18.09
C GLY A 186 9.18 -4.76 -16.60
N LEU A 187 8.77 -5.93 -16.11
CA LEU A 187 8.58 -6.14 -14.67
C LEU A 187 9.86 -5.86 -13.87
N ASP A 188 11.02 -5.84 -14.52
CA ASP A 188 12.35 -5.51 -13.99
C ASP A 188 12.57 -4.00 -13.70
N ASP A 189 11.66 -3.12 -14.12
CA ASP A 189 11.73 -1.69 -13.79
C ASP A 189 11.53 -1.46 -12.27
N PRO A 190 12.44 -0.76 -11.58
CA PRO A 190 12.35 -0.52 -10.14
C PRO A 190 11.07 0.21 -9.70
N GLY A 191 10.53 1.09 -10.54
CA GLY A 191 9.28 1.80 -10.28
C GLY A 191 8.06 0.90 -10.40
N ILE A 192 8.04 0.03 -11.41
CA ILE A 192 7.00 -1.01 -11.55
C ILE A 192 7.05 -1.95 -10.35
N LYS A 193 8.22 -2.48 -9.99
CA LYS A 193 8.41 -3.33 -8.81
C LYS A 193 7.82 -2.72 -7.54
N ALA A 194 8.21 -1.49 -7.21
CA ALA A 194 7.72 -0.79 -6.02
C ALA A 194 6.20 -0.61 -6.05
N SER A 195 5.65 -0.23 -7.21
CA SER A 195 4.19 -0.05 -7.35
C SER A 195 3.41 -1.36 -7.21
N THR A 196 3.92 -2.47 -7.75
CA THR A 196 3.28 -3.79 -7.68
C THR A 196 3.31 -4.34 -6.26
N ILE A 197 4.44 -4.22 -5.55
CA ILE A 197 4.54 -4.64 -4.14
C ILE A 197 3.53 -3.86 -3.29
N ARG A 198 3.44 -2.53 -3.47
CA ARG A 198 2.46 -1.69 -2.77
C ARG A 198 1.02 -2.13 -3.02
N ASP A 199 0.68 -2.45 -4.27
CA ASP A 199 -0.68 -2.91 -4.59
C ASP A 199 -0.97 -4.28 -3.94
N LEU A 200 0.00 -5.20 -3.91
CA LEU A 200 -0.13 -6.49 -3.21
C LEU A 200 -0.30 -6.32 -1.70
N GLU A 201 0.42 -5.39 -1.06
CA GLU A 201 0.23 -5.03 0.35
C GLU A 201 -1.16 -4.44 0.59
N MET A 202 -1.66 -3.61 -0.34
CA MET A 202 -3.02 -3.06 -0.29
C MET A 202 -4.09 -4.16 -0.39
N PHE A 203 -3.95 -5.11 -1.31
CA PHE A 203 -4.86 -6.26 -1.41
C PHE A 203 -4.89 -7.07 -0.10
N GLN A 204 -3.74 -7.32 0.52
CA GLN A 204 -3.66 -7.99 1.81
C GLN A 204 -4.38 -7.19 2.91
N GLY A 205 -4.16 -5.87 3.00
CA GLY A 205 -4.84 -5.01 3.96
C GLY A 205 -6.37 -5.06 3.85
N TYR A 206 -6.89 -5.05 2.62
CA TYR A 206 -8.32 -5.19 2.37
C TYR A 206 -8.86 -6.60 2.70
N LEU A 207 -8.07 -7.66 2.48
CA LEU A 207 -8.42 -9.02 2.92
C LEU A 207 -8.51 -9.11 4.45
N TRP A 208 -7.56 -8.50 5.18
CA TRP A 208 -7.60 -8.43 6.65
C TRP A 208 -8.87 -7.72 7.13
N LEU A 209 -9.19 -6.60 6.50
CA LEU A 209 -10.39 -5.85 6.82
C LEU A 209 -11.65 -6.69 6.59
N CYS A 210 -11.77 -7.36 5.45
CA CYS A 210 -12.90 -8.24 5.15
C CYS A 210 -13.02 -9.40 6.15
N ALA A 211 -11.89 -9.99 6.55
CA ALA A 211 -11.86 -11.06 7.54
C ALA A 211 -12.37 -10.60 8.90
N LEU A 212 -11.90 -9.44 9.38
CA LEU A 212 -12.32 -8.85 10.65
C LEU A 212 -13.78 -8.37 10.61
N GLU A 213 -14.26 -7.85 9.48
CA GLU A 213 -15.64 -7.37 9.37
C GLU A 213 -16.65 -8.49 9.04
N GLY A 214 -16.18 -9.69 8.73
CA GLY A 214 -17.06 -10.81 8.40
C GLY A 214 -17.73 -10.71 7.02
N ASN A 215 -17.27 -9.84 6.12
CA ASN A 215 -17.93 -9.58 4.84
C ASN A 215 -17.00 -8.97 3.75
N MET A 216 -17.43 -9.03 2.48
CA MET A 216 -16.65 -8.56 1.31
C MET A 216 -16.82 -7.08 0.96
N THR A 217 -17.63 -6.32 1.71
CA THR A 217 -18.08 -4.96 1.35
C THR A 217 -16.91 -4.04 1.02
N SER A 218 -15.84 -4.11 1.81
CA SER A 218 -14.66 -3.23 1.65
C SER A 218 -13.96 -3.47 0.31
N ILE A 219 -13.85 -4.73 -0.15
CA ILE A 219 -13.28 -5.03 -1.46
C ILE A 219 -14.26 -4.64 -2.57
N GLU A 220 -15.53 -5.01 -2.45
CA GLU A 220 -16.55 -4.78 -3.48
C GLU A 220 -16.82 -3.30 -3.76
N GLN A 221 -16.87 -2.49 -2.70
CA GLN A 221 -17.34 -1.11 -2.78
C GLN A 221 -16.22 -0.08 -2.87
N GLU A 222 -14.98 -0.46 -2.54
CA GLU A 222 -13.84 0.46 -2.49
C GLU A 222 -12.69 -0.02 -3.37
N LEU A 223 -12.12 -1.20 -3.09
CA LEU A 223 -10.92 -1.68 -3.79
C LEU A 223 -11.18 -2.00 -5.26
N LEU A 224 -12.26 -2.72 -5.58
CA LEU A 224 -12.59 -3.07 -6.96
C LEU A 224 -12.86 -1.82 -7.81
N PRO A 225 -13.72 -0.85 -7.40
CA PRO A 225 -13.89 0.41 -8.13
C PRO A 225 -12.59 1.20 -8.31
N LEU A 226 -11.69 1.17 -7.32
CA LEU A 226 -10.38 1.78 -7.41
C LEU A 226 -9.53 1.13 -8.53
N CYS A 227 -9.42 -0.20 -8.53
CA CYS A 227 -8.69 -0.94 -9.57
C CYS A 227 -9.28 -0.67 -10.97
N LEU A 228 -10.61 -0.69 -11.10
CA LEU A 228 -11.29 -0.43 -12.38
C LEU A 228 -11.00 0.96 -12.95
N LEU A 229 -10.81 1.95 -12.08
CA LEU A 229 -10.45 3.30 -12.48
C LEU A 229 -8.96 3.41 -12.86
N VAL A 230 -8.08 2.81 -12.05
CA VAL A 230 -6.64 3.07 -12.13
C VAL A 230 -5.97 2.16 -13.17
N PHE A 231 -6.22 0.85 -13.15
CA PHE A 231 -5.47 -0.12 -13.97
C PHE A 231 -5.50 0.19 -15.48
N PRO A 232 -6.65 0.54 -16.09
CA PRO A 232 -6.69 0.92 -17.50
C PRO A 232 -5.87 2.17 -17.81
N SER A 233 -5.79 3.12 -16.88
CA SER A 233 -5.05 4.37 -17.07
C SER A 233 -3.53 4.20 -17.04
N VAL A 234 -3.06 3.09 -16.45
CA VAL A 234 -1.64 2.74 -16.33
C VAL A 234 -1.25 1.53 -17.19
N ASP A 235 -2.13 1.07 -18.07
CA ASP A 235 -1.90 -0.04 -19.04
C ASP A 235 -1.53 -1.38 -18.36
N VAL A 236 -2.08 -1.63 -17.16
CA VAL A 236 -1.96 -2.92 -16.48
C VAL A 236 -2.96 -3.89 -17.08
N SER A 237 -2.48 -5.03 -17.59
CA SER A 237 -3.35 -6.10 -18.09
C SER A 237 -4.13 -6.74 -16.95
N TRP A 238 -5.45 -6.90 -17.13
CA TRP A 238 -6.29 -7.60 -16.15
C TRP A 238 -5.88 -9.05 -15.97
N LYS A 239 -5.42 -9.71 -17.04
CA LYS A 239 -4.85 -11.07 -16.96
C LYS A 239 -3.62 -11.14 -16.05
N LEU A 240 -2.77 -10.11 -16.05
CA LEU A 240 -1.63 -10.03 -15.13
C LEU A 240 -2.13 -9.83 -13.69
N ALA A 241 -3.10 -8.94 -13.48
CA ALA A 241 -3.70 -8.71 -12.16
C ALA A 241 -4.34 -9.99 -11.59
N GLU A 242 -5.16 -10.69 -12.37
CA GLU A 242 -5.77 -11.99 -12.00
C GLU A 242 -4.69 -13.01 -11.59
N LYS A 243 -3.61 -13.11 -12.38
CA LYS A 243 -2.53 -14.05 -12.09
C LYS A 243 -1.78 -13.69 -10.80
N MET A 244 -1.52 -12.42 -10.56
CA MET A 244 -0.91 -11.95 -9.31
C MET A 244 -1.80 -12.23 -8.10
N LEU A 245 -3.11 -12.03 -8.22
CA LEU A 245 -4.06 -12.35 -7.15
C LEU A 245 -4.12 -13.85 -6.86
N GLN A 246 -4.05 -14.70 -7.89
CA GLN A 246 -3.95 -16.14 -7.69
C GLN A 246 -2.68 -16.51 -6.93
N LEU A 247 -1.52 -15.96 -7.33
CA LEU A 247 -0.25 -16.20 -6.64
C LEU A 247 -0.26 -15.67 -5.20
N LEU A 248 -0.94 -14.55 -4.96
CA LEU A 248 -1.15 -14.00 -3.62
C LEU A 248 -1.96 -14.97 -2.74
N VAL A 249 -3.07 -15.49 -3.25
CA VAL A 249 -3.88 -16.47 -2.54
C VAL A 249 -3.10 -17.76 -2.29
N ASP A 250 -2.32 -18.23 -3.26
CA ASP A 250 -1.49 -19.42 -3.10
C ASP A 250 -0.41 -19.23 -2.02
N GLU A 251 0.26 -18.07 -2.00
CA GLU A 251 1.25 -17.75 -0.98
C GLU A 251 0.63 -17.59 0.41
N LEU A 252 -0.55 -16.94 0.51
CA LEU A 252 -1.29 -16.86 1.76
C LEU A 252 -1.64 -18.25 2.30
N ASN A 253 -2.18 -19.13 1.45
CA ASN A 253 -2.52 -20.50 1.84
C ASN A 253 -1.29 -21.30 2.29
N ALA A 254 -0.11 -21.04 1.75
CA ALA A 254 1.13 -21.69 2.17
C ALA A 254 1.65 -21.21 3.55
N ARG A 255 1.19 -20.05 4.03
CA ARG A 255 1.58 -19.46 5.33
C ARG A 255 0.59 -19.78 6.47
N ILE A 256 -0.53 -20.41 6.15
CA ILE A 256 -1.65 -20.66 7.07
C ILE A 256 -1.71 -22.16 7.39
N GLU A 257 -1.94 -22.50 8.65
CA GLU A 257 -2.15 -23.90 9.05
C GLU A 257 -3.45 -24.46 8.44
N SER A 258 -3.45 -25.74 8.08
CA SER A 258 -4.57 -26.34 7.34
C SER A 258 -5.92 -26.26 8.07
N ASP A 259 -5.89 -26.24 9.40
CA ASP A 259 -7.07 -26.09 10.26
C ASP A 259 -7.55 -24.64 10.39
N GLN A 260 -6.75 -23.64 10.01
CA GLN A 260 -7.10 -22.22 10.01
C GLN A 260 -7.56 -21.72 8.64
N MET A 261 -7.32 -22.46 7.56
CA MET A 261 -7.63 -22.02 6.19
C MET A 261 -9.09 -21.58 6.01
N TYR A 262 -10.03 -22.22 6.71
CA TYR A 262 -11.46 -21.88 6.62
C TYR A 262 -11.78 -20.44 7.03
N LEU A 263 -10.92 -19.80 7.85
CA LEU A 263 -11.10 -18.43 8.32
C LEU A 263 -10.90 -17.41 7.21
N LEU A 264 -9.98 -17.66 6.27
CA LEU A 264 -9.65 -16.73 5.18
C LEU A 264 -10.29 -17.13 3.84
N LEU A 265 -10.65 -18.42 3.69
CA LEU A 265 -11.17 -19.00 2.45
C LEU A 265 -12.36 -18.24 1.82
N PRO A 266 -13.37 -17.76 2.58
CA PRO A 266 -14.48 -17.02 1.98
C PRO A 266 -14.01 -15.73 1.29
N TYR A 267 -13.00 -15.07 1.86
CA TYR A 267 -12.51 -13.78 1.38
C TYR A 267 -11.52 -13.94 0.22
N THR A 268 -10.65 -14.94 0.27
CA THR A 268 -9.73 -15.23 -0.85
C THR A 268 -10.48 -15.73 -2.07
N LYS A 269 -11.51 -16.58 -1.90
CA LYS A 269 -12.39 -16.98 -3.00
C LYS A 269 -13.17 -15.79 -3.56
N GLY A 270 -13.81 -15.01 -2.69
CA GLY A 270 -14.56 -13.82 -3.12
C GLY A 270 -13.67 -12.82 -3.87
N LEU A 271 -12.42 -12.63 -3.43
CA LEU A 271 -11.45 -11.79 -4.13
C LEU A 271 -11.17 -12.30 -5.54
N LEU A 272 -10.86 -13.59 -5.70
CA LEU A 272 -10.59 -14.17 -7.03
C LEU A 272 -11.82 -14.11 -7.94
N GLU A 273 -13.02 -14.37 -7.43
CA GLU A 273 -14.28 -14.30 -8.20
C GLU A 273 -14.63 -12.87 -8.65
N LEU A 274 -14.39 -11.88 -7.79
CA LEU A 274 -14.63 -10.48 -8.12
C LEU A 274 -13.71 -10.00 -9.23
N PHE A 275 -12.44 -10.44 -9.19
CA PHE A 275 -11.42 -10.03 -10.15
C PHE A 275 -11.33 -10.94 -11.38
N SER A 276 -12.07 -12.05 -11.44
CA SER A 276 -12.12 -12.90 -12.63
C SER A 276 -12.90 -12.24 -13.76
N ASP A 277 -12.41 -12.39 -14.99
CA ASP A 277 -13.06 -12.00 -16.23
C ASP A 277 -13.41 -10.50 -16.30
N LEU A 278 -12.65 -9.66 -15.58
CA LEU A 278 -12.89 -8.21 -15.57
C LEU A 278 -12.69 -7.57 -16.96
N GLU A 279 -11.83 -8.15 -17.80
CA GLU A 279 -11.70 -7.76 -19.21
C GLU A 279 -13.01 -7.93 -20.00
N GLN A 280 -13.82 -8.94 -19.67
CA GLN A 280 -15.12 -9.19 -20.30
C GLN A 280 -16.24 -8.36 -19.65
N LYS A 281 -16.12 -8.05 -18.35
CA LYS A 281 -17.10 -7.25 -17.59
C LYS A 281 -16.95 -5.74 -17.79
N ALA A 282 -15.78 -5.28 -18.24
CA ALA A 282 -15.47 -3.85 -18.47
C ALA A 282 -15.73 -3.36 -19.91
N LEU A 283 -16.23 -4.25 -20.80
CA LEU A 283 -16.64 -3.94 -22.18
C LEU A 283 -18.14 -3.66 -22.31
#